data_AF-A0A045IRY2-F1
#
_entry.id   AF-A0A045IRY2-F1
#
_cell.length_a   1.000
_cell.length_b   1.000
_cell.length_c   1.000
_cell.angle_alpha   90.00
_cell.angle_beta   90.00
_cell.angle_gamma   90.00
#
_symmetry.space_group_name_H-M   'P 1'
#
loop_
_entity.id
_entity.type
_entity.pdbx_description
1 polymer ?
#
loop_
_entity_poly.entity_id
_entity_poly.type
_entity_poly.pdbx_seq_one_letter_code
_entity_poly.pdbx_strand_id
1 'polypeptide(L)'
;MTDANPAFDTVHPSGHILVRSCRGGYMHSVSLSEAAMETDAETLAEAILLTADVSCLKALLEVRNEIVAAGHTPSAQVPTTDDLNVAIEKLLAHQLRRRNR
;
A
#
# COMPACT_ATOMS: atom_id res chain seq x y z
N MET A 1 11.60 -6.07 -15.52
CA MET A 1 10.83 -5.65 -14.32
C MET A 1 9.44 -6.24 -14.48
N THR A 2 8.87 -6.83 -13.43
CA THR A 2 7.51 -7.39 -13.48
C THR A 2 6.51 -6.28 -13.70
N ASP A 3 5.46 -6.52 -14.49
CA ASP A 3 4.40 -5.53 -14.71
C ASP A 3 3.65 -5.23 -13.41
N ALA A 4 3.13 -4.00 -13.30
CA ALA A 4 2.21 -3.66 -12.22
C ALA A 4 0.93 -4.49 -12.35
N ASN A 5 0.46 -5.06 -11.23
CA ASN A 5 -0.83 -5.74 -11.17
C ASN A 5 -1.86 -4.77 -10.58
N PRO A 6 -2.90 -4.37 -11.34
CA PRO A 6 -3.94 -3.45 -10.86
C PRO A 6 -4.66 -3.94 -9.60
N ALA A 7 -4.62 -5.24 -9.28
CA ALA A 7 -5.19 -5.78 -8.05
C ALA A 7 -4.50 -5.24 -6.78
N PHE A 8 -3.25 -4.77 -6.88
CA PHE A 8 -2.48 -4.25 -5.75
C PHE A 8 -2.55 -2.73 -5.63
N ASP A 9 -2.99 -2.05 -6.69
CA ASP A 9 -3.17 -0.61 -6.71
C ASP A 9 -3.94 -0.15 -5.47
N THR A 10 -3.37 0.83 -4.79
CA THR A 10 -3.96 1.40 -3.59
C THR A 10 -3.95 2.90 -3.67
N VAL A 11 -5.12 3.48 -3.45
CA VAL A 11 -5.36 4.92 -3.48
C VAL A 11 -5.58 5.39 -2.05
N HIS A 12 -4.86 6.43 -1.65
CA HIS A 12 -5.12 7.11 -0.38
C HIS A 12 -6.53 7.69 -0.36
N PRO A 13 -7.25 7.75 0.78
CA PRO A 13 -8.64 8.25 0.84
C PRO A 13 -8.87 9.65 0.27
N SER A 14 -7.83 10.49 0.22
CA SER A 14 -7.90 11.81 -0.42
C SER A 14 -8.02 11.77 -1.95
N GLY A 15 -7.76 10.62 -2.58
CA GLY A 15 -7.71 10.47 -4.04
C GLY A 15 -6.45 11.03 -4.71
N HIS A 16 -5.50 11.58 -3.93
CA HIS A 16 -4.36 12.33 -4.45
C HIS A 16 -3.05 11.54 -4.53
N ILE A 17 -3.03 10.32 -3.99
CA ILE A 17 -1.86 9.45 -3.90
C ILE A 17 -2.27 8.06 -4.36
N LEU A 18 -1.52 7.50 -5.31
CA LEU A 18 -1.66 6.13 -5.79
C LEU A 18 -0.31 5.43 -5.69
N VAL A 19 -0.28 4.27 -5.03
CA VAL A 19 0.87 3.38 -5.01
C VAL A 19 0.52 2.09 -5.76
N ARG A 20 1.47 1.62 -6.58
CA ARG A 20 1.37 0.35 -7.31
C ARG A 20 2.52 -0.55 -6.92
N SER A 21 2.20 -1.82 -6.69
CA SER A 21 3.17 -2.89 -6.42
C SER A 21 3.12 -3.98 -7.49
N CYS A 22 4.19 -4.74 -7.58
CA CYS A 22 4.26 -6.00 -8.33
C CYS A 22 4.11 -7.18 -7.37
N ARG A 23 3.93 -8.39 -7.94
CA ARG A 23 3.98 -9.65 -7.19
C ARG A 23 5.21 -9.71 -6.28
N GLY A 24 5.01 -10.15 -5.04
CA GLY A 24 6.07 -10.22 -4.02
C GLY A 24 6.35 -8.91 -3.28
N GLY A 25 5.55 -7.85 -3.50
CA GLY A 25 5.59 -6.63 -2.70
C GLY A 25 6.57 -5.56 -3.19
N TYR A 26 7.23 -5.75 -4.33
CA TYR A 26 8.09 -4.72 -4.91
C TYR A 26 7.29 -3.50 -5.35
N MET A 27 7.73 -2.31 -4.96
CA MET A 27 7.12 -1.06 -5.42
C MET A 27 7.41 -0.86 -6.92
N HIS A 28 6.34 -0.67 -7.70
CA HIS A 28 6.43 -0.35 -9.12
C HIS A 28 6.47 1.16 -9.35
N SER A 29 5.50 1.89 -8.79
CA SER A 29 5.38 3.33 -9.00
C SER A 29 4.57 4.00 -7.90
N VAL A 30 4.86 5.27 -7.66
CA VAL A 30 4.03 6.18 -6.86
C VAL A 30 3.60 7.35 -7.75
N SER A 31 2.33 7.72 -7.69
CA SER A 31 1.79 8.89 -8.40
C SER A 31 1.19 9.85 -7.38
N LEU A 32 1.63 11.11 -7.44
CA LEU A 32 1.17 12.20 -6.59
C LEU A 32 0.52 13.27 -7.46
N SER A 33 -0.68 13.71 -7.10
CA SER A 33 -1.29 14.87 -7.75
C SER A 33 -0.68 16.18 -7.26
N GLU A 34 -0.88 17.27 -8.00
CA GLU A 34 -0.47 18.61 -7.57
C GLU A 34 -1.05 18.97 -6.19
N ALA A 35 -2.31 18.60 -5.91
CA ALA A 35 -2.94 18.84 -4.61
C ALA A 35 -2.23 18.10 -3.45
N ALA A 36 -1.61 16.94 -3.69
CA ALA A 36 -0.81 16.25 -2.69
C ALA A 36 0.41 17.10 -2.28
N MET A 37 0.99 17.86 -3.22
CA MET A 37 2.20 18.67 -3.00
C MET A 37 1.95 19.93 -2.16
N GLU A 38 0.69 20.28 -1.91
CA GLU A 38 0.30 21.34 -0.97
C GLU A 38 0.13 20.83 0.47
N THR A 39 0.32 19.54 0.70
CA THR A 39 0.39 18.92 2.03
C THR A 39 1.73 19.26 2.69
N ASP A 40 1.78 19.37 4.01
CA ASP A 40 3.08 19.39 4.69
C ASP A 40 3.85 18.08 4.45
N ALA A 41 5.19 18.17 4.49
CA ALA A 41 6.05 17.08 4.08
C ALA A 41 5.93 15.84 4.98
N GLU A 42 5.72 16.03 6.28
CA GLU A 42 5.59 14.94 7.26
C GLU A 42 4.31 14.16 7.00
N THR A 43 3.18 14.85 6.89
CA THR A 43 1.88 14.22 6.62
C THR A 43 1.84 13.60 5.22
N LEU A 44 2.50 14.21 4.23
CA LEU A 44 2.61 13.62 2.89
C LEU A 44 3.43 12.32 2.91
N ALA A 45 4.54 12.30 3.65
CA ALA A 45 5.37 11.10 3.79
C ALA A 45 4.60 9.97 4.48
N GLU A 46 3.88 10.26 5.56
CA GLU A 46 3.02 9.29 6.25
C GLU A 46 1.94 8.74 5.31
N ALA A 47 1.28 9.60 4.54
CA ALA A 47 0.27 9.20 3.56
C ALA A 47 0.83 8.24 2.50
N ILE A 48 2.04 8.51 1.98
CA ILE A 48 2.71 7.65 1.01
C ILE A 48 3.03 6.29 1.63
N LEU A 49 3.56 6.27 2.86
CA LEU A 49 3.92 5.04 3.56
C LEU A 49 2.68 4.18 3.85
N LEU A 50 1.60 4.75 4.37
CA LEU A 50 0.36 4.03 4.64
C LEU A 50 -0.26 3.46 3.37
N THR A 51 -0.24 4.22 2.27
CA THR A 51 -0.75 3.76 0.97
C THR A 51 0.12 2.63 0.40
N ALA A 52 1.44 2.75 0.55
CA ALA A 52 2.40 1.74 0.10
C ALA A 52 2.31 0.45 0.91
N ASP A 53 2.07 0.52 2.22
CA ASP A 53 1.93 -0.64 3.10
C ASP A 53 0.76 -1.52 2.67
N VAL A 54 -0.41 -0.93 2.44
CA VAL A 54 -1.59 -1.64 1.92
C VAL A 54 -1.33 -2.24 0.52
N SER A 55 -0.70 -1.50 -0.39
CA SER A 55 -0.34 -2.01 -1.73
C SER A 55 0.63 -3.20 -1.64
N CYS A 56 1.62 -3.12 -0.76
CA CYS A 56 2.59 -4.19 -0.51
C CYS A 56 1.91 -5.43 0.08
N LEU A 57 1.08 -5.27 1.10
CA LEU A 57 0.39 -6.37 1.77
C LEU A 57 -0.55 -7.12 0.82
N LYS A 58 -1.30 -6.42 -0.04
CA LYS A 58 -2.09 -7.07 -1.11
C LYS A 58 -1.22 -7.98 -2.00
N ALA A 59 -0.04 -7.52 -2.39
CA ALA A 59 0.87 -8.29 -3.23
C ALA A 59 1.53 -9.47 -2.49
N LEU A 60 1.81 -9.32 -1.20
CA LEU A 60 2.36 -10.41 -0.37
C LEU A 60 1.30 -11.49 -0.07
N LEU A 61 0.03 -11.11 0.04
CA LEU A 61 -1.06 -12.08 0.20
C LEU A 61 -1.29 -12.93 -1.03
N GLU A 62 -0.98 -12.45 -2.24
CA GLU A 62 -0.95 -13.29 -3.44
C GLU A 62 0.07 -14.44 -3.27
N VAL A 63 1.30 -14.11 -2.86
CA VAL A 63 2.36 -15.11 -2.60
C VAL A 63 1.94 -16.07 -1.48
N ARG A 64 1.32 -15.55 -0.42
CA ARG A 64 0.78 -16.39 0.66
C ARG A 64 -0.23 -17.41 0.12
N ASN A 65 -1.15 -16.97 -0.74
CA ASN A 65 -2.19 -17.83 -1.30
C ASN A 65 -1.59 -18.91 -2.20
N GLU A 66 -0.54 -18.59 -2.96
CA GLU A 66 0.19 -19.57 -3.77
C GLU A 66 0.86 -20.65 -2.91
N ILE A 67 1.48 -20.27 -1.79
CA ILE A 67 2.08 -21.21 -0.83
C ILE A 67 1.02 -22.19 -0.30
N VAL A 68 -0.15 -21.65 0.10
CA VAL A 68 -1.26 -22.47 0.60
C VAL A 68 -1.82 -23.37 -0.51
N ALA A 69 -2.00 -22.85 -1.73
CA ALA A 69 -2.49 -23.63 -2.87
C ALA A 69 -1.53 -24.76 -3.27
N ALA A 70 -0.23 -24.60 -3.04
CA ALA A 70 0.78 -25.64 -3.21
C ALA A 70 0.77 -26.71 -2.09
N GLY A 71 -0.11 -26.60 -1.09
CA GLY A 71 -0.19 -27.53 0.04
C GLY A 71 0.85 -27.26 1.14
N HIS A 72 1.46 -26.08 1.14
CA HIS A 72 2.43 -25.68 2.16
C HIS A 72 1.81 -24.74 3.19
N THR A 73 2.39 -24.71 4.38
CA THR A 73 2.03 -23.76 5.44
C THR A 73 2.96 -22.54 5.37
N PRO A 74 2.46 -21.32 5.14
CA PRO A 74 3.27 -20.11 5.19
C PRO A 74 3.95 -19.93 6.56
N SER A 75 5.15 -19.37 6.56
CA SER A 75 5.85 -19.05 7.82
C SER A 75 5.17 -17.87 8.52
N ALA A 76 5.45 -17.71 9.82
CA ALA A 76 4.97 -16.55 10.59
C ALA A 76 5.49 -15.19 10.09
N GLN A 77 6.48 -15.18 9.19
CA GLN A 77 6.99 -13.96 8.57
C GLN A 77 6.19 -13.54 7.32
N VAL A 78 5.34 -14.43 6.79
CA VAL A 78 4.46 -14.09 5.66
C VAL A 78 3.23 -13.38 6.20
N PRO A 79 2.92 -12.15 5.75
CA PRO A 79 1.77 -11.41 6.24
C PRO A 79 0.46 -12.15 6.05
N THR A 80 -0.51 -11.81 6.89
CA THR A 80 -1.85 -12.38 6.94
C THR A 80 -2.91 -11.37 6.50
N THR A 81 -4.13 -11.85 6.30
CA THR A 81 -5.27 -10.96 6.00
C THR A 81 -5.52 -9.96 7.13
N ASP A 82 -5.22 -10.35 8.38
CA ASP A 82 -5.38 -9.46 9.54
C ASP A 82 -4.39 -8.29 9.49
N ASP A 83 -3.15 -8.54 9.04
CA ASP A 83 -2.15 -7.47 8.83
C ASP A 83 -2.65 -6.47 7.77
N LEU A 84 -3.24 -6.97 6.67
CA LEU A 84 -3.84 -6.11 5.65
C LEU A 84 -5.01 -5.30 6.20
N ASN A 85 -5.90 -5.90 7.00
CA ASN A 85 -7.03 -5.19 7.60
C ASN A 85 -6.56 -4.05 8.51
N VAL A 86 -5.56 -4.31 9.36
CA VAL A 86 -4.96 -3.29 10.23
C VAL A 86 -4.33 -2.15 9.42
N ALA A 87 -3.62 -2.47 8.33
CA ALA A 87 -3.05 -1.44 7.45
C ALA A 87 -4.12 -0.60 6.75
N ILE A 88 -5.21 -1.23 6.30
CA ILE A 88 -6.37 -0.54 5.70
C ILE A 88 -7.00 0.42 6.72
N GLU A 89 -7.21 -0.02 7.97
CA GLU A 89 -7.76 0.82 9.03
C GLU A 89 -6.91 2.08 9.28
N LYS A 90 -5.59 1.91 9.36
CA LYS A 90 -4.65 3.04 9.52
C LYS A 90 -4.72 3.99 8.32
N LEU A 91 -4.74 3.46 7.11
CA LEU A 91 -4.86 4.26 5.89
C LEU A 91 -6.17 5.06 5.86
N LEU A 92 -7.30 4.42 6.21
CA LEU A 92 -8.61 5.06 6.23
C LEU A 92 -8.73 6.15 7.31
N ALA A 93 -8.03 5.99 8.43
CA ALA A 93 -8.00 6.98 9.49
C ALA A 93 -7.13 8.20 9.16
N HIS A 94 -6.23 8.10 8.18
CA HIS A 94 -5.28 9.14 7.85
C HIS A 94 -5.89 10.26 6.99
N GLN A 95 -5.46 11.50 7.24
CA GLN A 95 -5.92 12.69 6.51
C GLN A 95 -4.75 13.59 6.15
N LEU A 96 -4.76 14.12 4.92
CA LEU A 96 -3.77 15.12 4.50
C LEU A 96 -4.00 16.44 5.23
N ARG A 97 -2.92 17.05 5.71
CA ARG A 97 -2.91 18.37 6.35
C ARG A 97 -2.31 19.38 5.40
N ARG A 98 -2.95 20.53 5.27
CA ARG A 98 -2.40 21.62 4.43
C ARG A 98 -1.11 22.14 5.06
N ARG A 99 -0.14 22.45 4.20
CA ARG A 99 1.05 23.19 4.58
C ARG A 99 0.65 24.58 5.08
N ASN A 100 0.94 24.88 6.35
CA ASN A 100 0.84 26.24 6.87
C ASN A 100 1.86 27.10 6.12
N ARG A 101 1.40 28.15 5.44
CA ARG A 101 2.24 29.13 4.74
C ARG A 101 2.82 30.15 5.72
#